data_AF-A0A1V5BCH7-F1
#
_entry.id   AF-A0A1V5BCH7-F1
#
_cell.length_a   1.000
_cell.length_b   1.000
_cell.length_c   1.000
_cell.angle_alpha   90.00
_cell.angle_beta   90.00
_cell.angle_gamma   90.00
#
_symmetry.space_group_name_H-M   'P 1'
#
loop_
_entity.id
_entity.type
_entity.pdbx_description
1 polymer ?
#
loop_
_entity_poly.entity_id
_entity_poly.type
_entity_poly.pdbx_seq_one_letter_code
_entity_poly.pdbx_strand_id
1 'polypeptide(L)'
;MKRFLDALDCRSRAVWWHLCCHGHAGVTGLARVAGLDSDMEVLLSIRQVINPAAIDILGEPAVEFASCRVDQGTGEKIHYHWWLRPVVWSPPPGRLPLVDVFETGSELVIIVDPGDRVESSHPEVTCRNGIVMIKIDRSGNRQ
;
A
#
# COMPACT_ATOMS: atom_id res chain seq x y z
N MET A 1 6.67 13.97 -0.48
CA MET A 1 6.43 12.51 -0.49
C MET A 1 7.58 11.71 0.11
N LYS A 2 8.82 11.78 -0.40
CA LYS A 2 9.98 11.05 0.16
C LYS A 2 10.12 11.17 1.70
N ARG A 3 10.16 12.40 2.22
CA ARG A 3 10.23 12.65 3.69
C ARG A 3 9.11 12.00 4.50
N PHE A 4 7.91 11.92 3.94
CA PHE A 4 6.78 11.26 4.60
C PHE A 4 6.96 9.75 4.62
N LEU A 5 7.33 9.16 3.48
CA LEU A 5 7.59 7.72 3.39
C LEU A 5 8.77 7.27 4.25
N ASP A 6 9.80 8.11 4.40
CA ASP A 6 10.95 7.85 5.28
C ASP A 6 10.58 7.90 6.77
N ALA A 7 9.43 8.50 7.12
CA ALA A 7 8.92 8.53 8.50
C ALA A 7 8.04 7.31 8.84
N LEU A 8 7.75 6.44 7.87
CA LEU A 8 6.94 5.25 8.08
C LEU A 8 7.83 4.00 8.24
N ASP A 9 7.46 3.13 9.18
CA ASP A 9 8.01 1.77 9.24
C ASP A 9 7.53 0.94 8.03
N CYS A 10 8.17 -0.22 7.82
CA CYS A 10 7.90 -1.07 6.66
C CYS A 10 6.43 -1.51 6.54
N ARG A 11 5.75 -1.79 7.66
CA ARG A 11 4.36 -2.25 7.68
C ARG A 11 3.39 -1.10 7.44
N SER A 12 3.65 0.05 8.06
CA SER A 12 2.91 1.30 7.82
C SER A 12 3.04 1.78 6.38
N ARG A 13 4.22 1.60 5.75
CA ARG A 13 4.47 1.91 4.34
C ARG A 13 3.75 0.95 3.39
N ALA A 14 3.61 -0.32 3.77
CA ALA A 14 2.79 -1.29 3.03
C ALA A 14 1.28 -0.94 3.07
N VAL A 15 0.75 -0.57 4.24
CA VAL A 15 -0.63 -0.05 4.38
C VAL A 15 -0.84 1.18 3.49
N TRP A 16 0.08 2.15 3.56
CA TRP A 16 0.05 3.36 2.74
C TRP A 16 -0.03 3.04 1.25
N TRP A 17 0.88 2.20 0.75
CA TRP A 17 0.91 1.90 -0.68
C TRP A 17 -0.31 1.15 -1.16
N HIS A 18 -0.84 0.21 -0.36
CA HIS A 18 -2.07 -0.46 -0.71
C HIS A 18 -3.22 0.53 -0.93
N LEU A 19 -3.37 1.51 -0.03
CA LEU A 19 -4.37 2.57 -0.15
C LEU A 19 -4.09 3.51 -1.32
N CYS A 20 -2.83 3.83 -1.64
CA CYS A 20 -2.49 4.62 -2.82
C CYS A 20 -2.88 3.94 -4.14
N CYS A 21 -2.78 2.61 -4.20
CA CYS A 21 -3.10 1.85 -5.41
C CYS A 21 -4.60 1.58 -5.56
N HIS A 22 -5.30 1.30 -4.45
CA HIS A 22 -6.70 0.88 -4.47
C HIS A 22 -7.69 1.97 -4.02
N GLY A 23 -7.19 3.10 -3.51
CA GLY A 23 -7.98 4.21 -2.97
C GLY A 23 -8.57 3.92 -1.57
N HIS A 24 -9.01 2.69 -1.33
CA HIS A 24 -9.62 2.27 -0.06
C HIS A 24 -9.41 0.79 0.23
N ALA A 25 -9.53 0.41 1.50
CA ALA A 25 -9.48 -0.99 1.93
C ALA A 25 -10.18 -1.21 3.28
N GLY A 26 -10.72 -2.42 3.46
CA GLY A 26 -11.18 -2.89 4.75
C GLY A 26 -9.99 -3.21 5.67
N VAL A 27 -10.19 -3.09 6.98
CA VAL A 27 -9.11 -3.27 7.97
C VAL A 27 -8.45 -4.65 7.88
N THR A 28 -9.23 -5.71 7.70
CA THR A 28 -8.72 -7.08 7.53
C THR A 28 -7.90 -7.25 6.24
N GLY A 29 -8.29 -6.54 5.16
CA GLY A 29 -7.52 -6.52 3.92
C GLY A 29 -6.16 -5.86 4.11
N LEU A 30 -6.13 -4.74 4.85
CA LEU A 30 -4.90 -4.04 5.20
C LEU A 30 -3.99 -4.88 6.09
N ALA A 31 -4.54 -5.60 7.07
CA ALA A 31 -3.76 -6.47 7.95
C ALA A 31 -3.02 -7.54 7.13
N ARG A 32 -3.76 -8.21 6.22
CA ARG A 32 -3.21 -9.24 5.34
C ARG A 32 -2.09 -8.70 4.43
N VAL A 33 -2.29 -7.55 3.80
CA VAL A 33 -1.31 -6.96 2.87
C VAL A 33 -0.06 -6.48 3.58
N ALA A 34 -0.20 -5.94 4.79
CA ALA A 34 0.93 -5.42 5.56
C ALA A 34 1.64 -6.50 6.40
N GLY A 35 1.17 -7.75 6.38
CA GLY A 35 1.71 -8.82 7.22
C GLY A 35 1.55 -8.53 8.71
N LEU A 36 0.42 -7.93 9.10
CA LEU A 36 0.07 -7.62 10.49
C LEU A 36 -0.76 -8.75 11.09
N ASP A 37 -0.59 -8.97 12.40
CA ASP A 37 -1.18 -10.11 13.10
C ASP A 37 -2.66 -9.87 13.46
N SER A 38 -3.12 -8.61 13.45
CA SER A 38 -4.51 -8.28 13.75
C SER A 38 -4.99 -6.97 13.14
N ASP A 39 -6.32 -6.84 13.05
CA ASP A 39 -6.98 -5.58 12.69
C ASP A 39 -6.59 -4.44 13.64
N MET A 40 -6.34 -4.73 14.92
CA MET A 40 -5.93 -3.71 15.89
C MET A 40 -4.57 -3.09 15.53
N GLU A 41 -3.61 -3.90 15.05
CA GLU A 41 -2.32 -3.37 14.64
C GLU A 41 -2.42 -2.42 13.44
N VAL A 42 -3.35 -2.69 12.51
CA VAL A 42 -3.65 -1.76 11.41
C VAL A 42 -4.15 -0.43 11.97
N LEU A 43 -5.09 -0.48 12.93
CA LEU A 43 -5.62 0.72 13.57
C LEU A 43 -4.52 1.53 14.28
N LEU A 44 -3.60 0.84 14.96
CA LEU A 44 -2.45 1.47 15.61
C LEU A 44 -1.49 2.07 14.58
N SER A 45 -1.15 1.36 13.51
CA SER A 45 -0.33 1.88 12.41
C SER A 45 -0.93 3.16 11.82
N ILE A 46 -2.23 3.17 11.54
CA ILE A 46 -2.91 4.37 11.01
C ILE A 46 -2.88 5.52 12.03
N ARG A 47 -3.26 5.26 13.29
CA ARG A 47 -3.45 6.31 14.30
C ARG A 47 -2.16 6.82 14.95
N GLN A 48 -1.11 6.01 15.00
CA GLN A 48 0.13 6.30 15.72
C GLN A 48 1.31 6.57 14.78
N VAL A 49 1.26 6.09 13.53
CA VAL A 49 2.36 6.25 12.58
C VAL A 49 1.93 7.07 11.37
N ILE A 50 1.00 6.55 10.55
CA ILE A 50 0.66 7.13 9.25
C ILE A 50 0.04 8.53 9.39
N ASN A 51 -1.05 8.66 10.14
CA ASN A 51 -1.71 9.95 10.27
C ASN A 51 -0.88 10.98 11.06
N PRO A 52 -0.18 10.62 12.16
CA PRO A 52 0.73 11.54 12.82
C PRO A 52 1.84 12.04 11.89
N ALA A 53 2.51 11.16 11.14
CA ALA A 53 3.53 11.56 10.17
C ALA A 53 2.95 12.45 9.05
N ALA A 54 1.73 12.15 8.60
CA ALA A 54 1.04 12.96 7.59
C ALA A 54 0.69 14.35 8.13
N ILE A 55 0.21 14.45 9.37
CA ILE A 55 -0.09 15.74 10.01
C ILE A 55 1.18 16.58 10.13
N ASP A 56 2.27 15.98 10.60
CA ASP A 56 3.54 16.70 10.79
C ASP A 56 4.14 17.19 9.46
N ILE A 57 4.08 16.36 8.40
CA ILE A 57 4.81 16.61 7.15
C ILE A 57 3.92 17.25 6.07
N LEU A 58 2.64 16.91 6.04
CA LEU A 58 1.66 17.28 5.02
C LEU A 58 0.58 18.23 5.56
N GLY A 59 0.53 18.45 6.89
CA GLY A 59 -0.38 19.38 7.56
C GLY A 59 -1.75 18.80 7.89
N GLU A 60 -2.05 17.57 7.48
CA GLU A 60 -3.35 16.92 7.69
C GLU A 60 -3.25 15.39 7.71
N PRO A 61 -4.20 14.66 8.33
CA PRO A 61 -4.19 13.21 8.28
C PRO A 61 -4.37 12.73 6.84
N ALA A 62 -3.70 11.64 6.47
CA ALA A 62 -3.74 11.13 5.11
C ALA A 62 -4.75 9.99 4.91
N VAL A 63 -5.13 9.30 5.98
CA VAL A 63 -6.05 8.17 5.95
C VAL A 63 -7.22 8.43 6.88
N GLU A 64 -8.45 8.19 6.39
CA GLU A 64 -9.67 8.40 7.16
C GLU A 64 -10.60 7.20 7.07
N PHE A 65 -11.37 6.97 8.13
CA PHE A 65 -12.40 5.94 8.12
C PHE A 65 -13.72 6.51 7.59
N ALA A 66 -14.38 5.77 6.71
CA ALA A 66 -15.74 6.06 6.29
C ALA A 66 -16.64 4.84 6.51
N SER A 67 -17.71 5.03 7.28
CA SER A 67 -18.76 4.01 7.46
C SER A 67 -19.50 3.73 6.14
N CYS A 68 -19.55 4.72 5.26
CA CYS A 68 -20.12 4.63 3.93
C CYS A 68 -19.53 5.72 3.02
N ARG A 69 -19.02 5.34 1.85
CA ARG A 69 -18.58 6.27 0.80
C ARG A 69 -18.75 5.61 -0.57
N VAL A 70 -19.04 6.44 -1.59
CA VAL A 70 -19.09 5.98 -2.98
C VAL A 70 -17.68 6.03 -3.55
N ASP A 71 -17.20 4.90 -4.06
CA ASP A 71 -15.98 4.87 -4.85
C ASP A 71 -16.23 5.60 -6.19
N GLN A 72 -15.46 6.64 -6.45
CA GLN A 72 -15.60 7.46 -7.65
C GLN A 72 -15.16 6.72 -8.92
N GLY A 73 -14.30 5.70 -8.80
CA GLY A 73 -13.84 4.90 -9.93
C GLY A 73 -14.88 3.90 -10.43
N THR A 74 -15.55 3.21 -9.51
CA THR A 74 -16.52 2.15 -9.82
C THR A 74 -17.98 2.58 -9.72
N GLY A 75 -18.27 3.65 -8.96
CA GLY A 75 -19.63 4.07 -8.61
C GLY A 75 -20.25 3.24 -7.48
N GLU A 76 -19.53 2.27 -6.93
CA GLU A 76 -20.05 1.38 -5.89
C GLU A 76 -20.10 2.05 -4.52
N LYS A 77 -21.11 1.66 -3.73
CA LYS A 77 -21.26 2.10 -2.34
C LYS A 77 -20.49 1.15 -1.43
N ILE A 78 -19.40 1.66 -0.85
CA ILE A 78 -18.49 0.89 -0.01
C ILE A 78 -18.73 1.23 1.45
N HIS A 79 -18.79 0.20 2.29
CA HIS A 79 -19.09 0.30 3.71
C HIS A 79 -17.87 -0.05 4.57
N TYR A 80 -17.66 0.70 5.65
CA TYR A 80 -16.65 0.43 6.70
C TYR A 80 -15.21 0.26 6.18
N HIS A 81 -14.78 1.13 5.27
CA HIS A 81 -13.41 1.12 4.74
C HIS A 81 -12.59 2.31 5.25
N TRP A 82 -11.27 2.14 5.21
CA TRP A 82 -10.28 3.19 5.33
C TRP A 82 -9.94 3.72 3.94
N TRP A 83 -9.85 5.04 3.83
CA TRP A 83 -9.70 5.77 2.57
C TRP A 83 -8.49 6.67 2.64
N LEU A 84 -7.78 6.73 1.51
CA LEU A 84 -6.80 7.78 1.30
C LEU A 84 -7.52 9.12 1.04
N ARG A 85 -7.03 10.21 1.62
CA ARG A 85 -7.60 11.53 1.34
C ARG A 85 -7.11 12.04 -0.03
N PRO A 86 -8.00 12.58 -0.88
CA PRO A 86 -7.66 12.96 -2.26
C PRO A 86 -6.53 13.99 -2.39
N VAL A 87 -6.38 14.86 -1.39
CA VAL A 87 -5.35 15.92 -1.38
C VAL A 87 -3.94 15.32 -1.30
N VAL A 88 -3.81 14.12 -0.72
CA VAL A 88 -2.50 13.53 -0.41
C VAL A 88 -1.91 12.74 -1.58
N TRP A 89 -2.76 12.26 -2.50
CA TRP A 89 -2.29 11.45 -3.63
C TRP A 89 -3.25 11.51 -4.82
N SER A 90 -2.68 11.68 -6.00
CA SER A 90 -3.31 11.33 -7.26
C SER A 90 -2.51 10.17 -7.86
N PRO A 91 -3.13 9.03 -8.19
CA PRO A 91 -2.41 7.96 -8.85
C PRO A 91 -1.84 8.48 -10.18
N PRO A 92 -0.59 8.14 -10.54
CA PRO A 92 -0.01 8.56 -11.80
C PRO A 92 -0.85 8.05 -12.99
N PRO A 93 -1.03 8.86 -14.05
CA PRO A 93 -1.75 8.43 -15.23
C PRO A 93 -0.98 7.32 -15.94
N GLY A 94 -1.61 6.14 -16.03
CA GLY A 94 -0.98 4.92 -16.54
C GLY A 94 -0.53 4.00 -15.42
N ARG A 95 -0.99 2.75 -15.45
CA ARG A 95 -0.69 1.69 -14.46
C ARG A 95 0.76 1.22 -14.56
N LEU A 96 1.71 2.11 -14.33
CA LEU A 96 3.10 1.72 -14.12
C LEU A 96 3.17 0.96 -12.78
N PRO A 97 3.91 -0.16 -12.71
CA PRO A 97 4.07 -0.89 -11.46
C PRO A 97 4.69 0.04 -10.42
N LEU A 98 4.07 0.09 -9.24
CA LEU A 98 4.65 0.81 -8.12
C LEU A 98 5.81 -0.03 -7.58
N VAL A 99 6.99 0.56 -7.50
CA VAL A 99 8.16 -0.06 -6.86
C VAL A 99 8.72 0.94 -5.87
N ASP A 100 8.84 0.51 -4.62
CA ASP A 100 9.45 1.30 -3.56
C ASP A 100 10.52 0.47 -2.86
N VAL A 101 11.71 1.06 -2.73
CA VAL A 101 12.90 0.41 -2.19
C VAL A 101 13.46 1.27 -1.08
N PHE A 102 13.59 0.71 0.11
CA PHE A 102 14.09 1.40 1.29
C PHE A 102 14.76 0.42 2.25
N GLU A 103 15.60 0.96 3.14
CA GLU A 103 16.29 0.19 4.16
C GLU A 103 15.57 0.36 5.51
N THR A 104 15.45 -0.73 6.27
CA THR A 104 14.95 -0.73 7.65
C THR A 104 15.95 -1.47 8.52
N GLY A 105 16.79 -0.74 9.26
CA GLY A 105 17.87 -1.35 10.04
C GLY A 105 18.89 -2.06 9.15
N SER A 106 18.98 -3.38 9.27
CA SER A 106 19.84 -4.24 8.43
C SER A 106 19.10 -4.90 7.26
N GLU A 107 17.84 -4.53 7.01
CA GLU A 107 16.97 -5.15 6.02
C GLU A 107 16.76 -4.21 4.83
N LEU A 108 16.87 -4.74 3.60
CA LEU A 108 16.42 -4.07 2.39
C LEU A 108 14.98 -4.50 2.11
N VAL A 109 14.05 -3.55 2.09
CA VAL A 109 12.63 -3.78 1.84
C VAL A 109 12.25 -3.27 0.45
N ILE A 110 11.58 -4.13 -0.32
CA ILE A 110 11.07 -3.82 -1.64
C ILE A 110 9.55 -4.04 -1.62
N ILE A 111 8.78 -2.97 -1.80
CA ILE A 111 7.32 -3.04 -1.98
C ILE A 111 7.03 -2.91 -3.48
N VAL A 112 6.33 -3.91 -4.03
CA VAL A 112 5.94 -3.92 -5.44
C VAL A 112 4.44 -4.13 -5.55
N ASP A 113 3.76 -3.21 -6.23
CA ASP A 113 2.43 -3.48 -6.76
C ASP A 113 2.54 -3.77 -8.26
N PRO A 114 2.33 -5.02 -8.69
CA PRO A 114 2.38 -5.39 -10.10
C PRO A 114 1.10 -5.05 -10.89
N GLY A 115 0.05 -4.54 -10.23
CA GLY A 115 -1.26 -4.20 -10.79
C GLY A 115 -2.22 -5.39 -10.97
N ASP A 116 -3.43 -5.13 -11.50
CA ASP A 116 -4.59 -6.05 -11.61
C ASP A 116 -4.40 -7.38 -12.38
N ARG A 117 -3.18 -7.74 -12.81
CA ARG A 117 -2.92 -8.95 -13.64
C ARG A 117 -2.22 -10.08 -12.89
N VAL A 118 -2.23 -10.04 -11.56
CA VAL A 118 -1.38 -10.90 -10.70
C VAL A 118 -2.18 -11.61 -9.60
N GLU A 119 -3.47 -11.86 -9.82
CA GLU A 119 -4.30 -12.57 -8.82
C GLU A 119 -3.80 -14.00 -8.49
N SER A 120 -2.82 -14.55 -9.23
CA SER A 120 -2.30 -15.91 -9.01
C SER A 120 -0.80 -16.13 -9.26
N SER A 121 0.01 -15.10 -9.53
CA SER A 121 1.44 -15.35 -9.77
C SER A 121 2.25 -15.33 -8.48
N HIS A 122 2.87 -16.46 -8.18
CA HIS A 122 3.87 -16.55 -7.12
C HIS A 122 5.16 -15.88 -7.63
N PRO A 123 5.66 -14.83 -6.95
CA PRO A 123 6.92 -14.23 -7.34
C PRO A 123 8.06 -15.25 -7.19
N GLU A 124 8.83 -15.44 -8.26
CA GLU A 124 10.08 -16.19 -8.18
C GLU A 124 11.16 -15.25 -7.66
N VAL A 125 11.79 -15.61 -6.54
CA VAL A 125 12.92 -14.87 -5.97
C VAL A 125 14.17 -15.71 -6.13
N THR A 126 15.15 -15.20 -6.88
CA THR A 126 16.46 -15.83 -7.05
C THR A 126 17.56 -14.92 -6.53
N CYS A 127 18.57 -15.52 -5.90
CA CYS A 127 19.78 -14.81 -5.49
C CYS A 127 21.00 -15.53 -6.08
N ARG A 128 21.75 -14.87 -6.97
CA ARG A 128 22.95 -15.42 -7.60
C ARG A 128 24.05 -14.37 -7.63
N ASN A 129 25.24 -14.71 -7.15
CA ASN A 129 26.42 -13.81 -7.12
C ASN A 129 26.13 -12.44 -6.49
N GLY A 130 25.32 -12.38 -5.43
CA GLY A 130 24.96 -11.13 -4.76
C GLY A 130 23.88 -10.30 -5.47
N ILE A 131 23.30 -10.81 -6.56
CA ILE A 131 22.20 -10.16 -7.28
C ILE A 131 20.89 -10.87 -6.90
N VAL A 132 19.95 -10.10 -6.32
CA VAL A 132 18.57 -10.54 -6.07
C VAL A 132 17.70 -10.16 -7.26
N MET A 133 16.99 -11.15 -7.82
CA MET A 133 16.05 -10.96 -8.92
C MET A 133 14.67 -11.46 -8.48
N ILE A 134 13.68 -10.56 -8.50
CA ILE A 134 12.28 -10.85 -8.24
C ILE A 134 11.56 -10.85 -9.59
N LYS A 135 11.01 -12.01 -9.99
CA LYS A 135 10.29 -12.17 -11.25
C LYS A 135 8.82 -12.44 -10.96
N ILE A 136 7.95 -11.63 -11.56
CA ILE A 136 6.49 -11.76 -11.46
C ILE A 136 5.95 -11.99 -12.87
N ASP A 137 5.41 -13.17 -13.12
CA ASP A 137 4.78 -13.47 -14.40
C ASP A 137 3.45 -12.71 -14.52
N ARG A 138 3.28 -12.02 -15.64
CA ARG A 138 2.09 -11.18 -15.95
C ARG A 138 1.12 -11.84 -16.92
N SER A 139 1.29 -13.13 -17.19
CA SER A 139 0.47 -13.88 -18.12
C SER A 139 -0.88 -14.23 -17.51
N GLY A 140 -1.81 -13.27 -17.53
CA GLY A 140 -3.24 -13.61 -17.56
C GLY A 140 -3.55 -14.26 -18.91
N ASN A 141 -4.14 -15.45 -18.88
CA ASN A 141 -4.61 -16.19 -20.06
C ASN A 141 -5.33 -15.26 -21.05
N ARG A 142 -4.82 -15.17 -22.28
CA ARG A 142 -5.65 -14.87 -23.44
C ARG A 142 -6.28 -16.19 -23.88
N GLN A 143 -7.52 -16.43 -23.47
CA GLN A 143 -8.47 -17.25 -24.23
C GLN A 143 -9.75 -16.46 -24.39
#